data_AF-A0A0N1N178-F1
#
_entry.id   AF-A0A0N1N178-F1
#
_cell.length_a   1.000
_cell.length_b   1.000
_cell.length_c   1.000
_cell.angle_alpha   90.00
_cell.angle_beta   90.00
_cell.angle_gamma   90.00
#
_symmetry.space_group_name_H-M   'P 1'
#
loop_
_entity.id
_entity.type
_entity.pdbx_description
1 polymer ?
#
loop_
_entity_poly.entity_id
_entity_poly.type
_entity_poly.pdbx_seq_one_letter_code
_entity_poly.pdbx_strand_id
1 'polypeptide(L)'
;MEIKLSGSVGAGGVNKGTEVRAVQVALNRWRATQTMPAIGVDGSIGGESIGAIKHFQKTQFGWTDPDGRIDPQGNSLKNLNAFLTGPTRRLLEPVRKFRRGVLTIEMGDDGEIVVRPGDWPSRYAIAIYGNPFKFDTFVRIDGEVLTPVVRPHAGPLRIGESIYDYEQYLRFMEKTNQPVPKKPTPAPPLPKTQQEKIIERVLQEDYNIKGEEAKFIGNVVTYLGYLGNAIDIVDATVAIFVESALLETIATVAAPIGIFVGIADACITFVNVSDTHARFAAYRGLVYAEVSWALGHLSPPSMSPLLRSNMSGLSDYDRNMANAEWSRVTAAVYARLNTEFNTDQKRKVARQALMQRFDNSPQKMCRAGLEAFENKFDFGAQRDTWKLGYRDLYPN
;
A
#
# COMPACT_ATOMS: atom_id res chain seq x y z
N MET A 1 10.78 27.71 12.34
CA MET A 1 10.73 28.57 13.54
C MET A 1 11.24 27.72 14.68
N GLU A 2 12.32 28.12 15.35
CA GLU A 2 12.85 27.40 16.50
C GLU A 2 12.41 28.10 17.79
N ILE A 3 11.87 27.35 18.76
CA ILE A 3 11.51 27.86 20.09
C ILE A 3 12.74 27.77 20.99
N LYS A 4 13.09 28.88 21.63
CA LYS A 4 14.08 28.92 22.71
C LYS A 4 13.36 29.20 24.01
N LEU A 5 13.58 28.35 25.01
CA LEU A 5 13.04 28.52 26.35
C LEU A 5 14.17 28.93 27.31
N SER A 6 13.89 29.90 28.18
CA SER A 6 14.77 30.27 29.28
C SER A 6 14.31 29.66 30.61
N GLY A 7 13.06 29.17 30.69
CA GLY A 7 12.54 28.39 31.80
C GLY A 7 11.67 27.24 31.29
N SER A 8 11.34 26.29 32.16
CA SER A 8 10.46 25.19 31.80
C SER A 8 9.01 25.64 31.62
N VAL A 9 8.31 25.02 30.68
CA VAL A 9 6.89 25.28 30.36
C VAL A 9 6.08 24.01 30.59
N GLY A 10 4.93 24.10 31.23
CA GLY A 10 4.07 22.95 31.56
C GLY A 10 3.90 22.74 33.06
N ALA A 11 3.61 21.50 33.45
CA ALA A 11 3.35 21.10 34.84
C ALA A 11 4.56 21.42 35.74
N GLY A 12 4.35 22.24 36.77
CA GLY A 12 5.41 22.66 37.71
C GLY A 12 6.54 23.48 37.06
N GLY A 13 6.31 24.04 35.87
CA GLY A 13 7.29 24.86 35.16
C GLY A 13 7.35 26.32 35.62
N VAL A 14 8.36 27.05 35.11
CA VAL A 14 8.49 28.52 35.30
C VAL A 14 7.37 29.28 34.56
N ASN A 15 6.94 28.75 33.42
CA ASN A 15 5.76 29.23 32.67
C ASN A 15 5.78 30.73 32.33
N LYS A 16 6.90 31.22 31.81
CA LYS A 16 6.99 32.60 31.30
C LYS A 16 5.99 32.78 30.15
N GLY A 17 5.10 33.76 30.24
CA GLY A 17 3.94 33.83 29.34
C GLY A 17 4.27 33.91 27.84
N THR A 18 5.38 34.56 27.48
CA THR A 18 5.87 34.60 26.08
C THR A 18 6.33 33.22 25.58
N GLU A 19 6.98 32.44 26.43
CA GLU A 19 7.44 31.09 26.14
C GLU A 19 6.29 30.09 26.12
N VAL A 20 5.32 30.23 27.04
CA VAL A 20 4.07 29.45 27.04
C VAL A 20 3.32 29.66 25.72
N ARG A 21 3.18 30.91 25.28
CA ARG A 21 2.53 31.23 24.00
C ARG A 21 3.24 30.58 22.81
N ALA A 22 4.58 30.60 22.79
CA ALA A 22 5.37 29.95 21.74
C ALA A 22 5.14 28.44 21.71
N VAL A 23 5.12 27.79 22.88
CA VAL A 23 4.83 26.36 23.02
C VAL A 23 3.40 26.03 22.59
N GLN A 24 2.39 26.82 22.99
CA GLN A 24 0.99 26.63 22.59
C GLN A 24 0.82 26.70 21.06
N VAL A 25 1.44 27.68 20.41
CA VAL A 25 1.42 27.80 18.93
C VAL A 25 2.04 26.56 18.27
N ALA A 26 3.18 26.10 18.77
CA ALA A 26 3.83 24.92 18.22
C ALA A 26 3.05 23.63 18.44
N LEU A 27 2.48 23.44 19.63
CA LEU A 27 1.59 22.32 19.92
C LEU A 27 0.37 22.34 19.00
N ASN A 28 -0.24 23.50 18.73
CA ASN A 28 -1.35 23.60 17.80
C ASN A 28 -0.98 23.20 16.37
N ARG A 29 0.22 23.56 15.90
CA ARG A 29 0.72 23.08 14.60
C ARG A 29 0.89 21.57 14.58
N TRP A 30 1.46 21.00 15.64
CA TRP A 30 1.60 19.55 15.76
C TRP A 30 0.24 18.84 15.81
N ARG A 31 -0.68 19.34 16.64
CA ARG A 31 -2.06 18.84 16.79
C ARG A 31 -2.84 18.84 15.48
N ALA A 32 -2.65 19.84 14.62
CA ALA A 32 -3.27 19.88 13.31
C ALA A 32 -2.88 18.67 12.44
N THR A 33 -1.64 18.18 12.54
CA THR A 33 -1.22 16.96 11.81
C THR A 33 -1.87 15.68 12.34
N GLN A 34 -2.35 15.73 13.58
CA GLN A 34 -3.07 14.64 14.24
C GLN A 34 -4.60 14.81 14.12
N THR A 35 -5.08 15.78 13.33
CA THR A 35 -6.52 16.11 13.18
C THR A 35 -7.19 16.44 14.52
N MET A 36 -6.44 17.00 15.47
CA MET A 36 -6.95 17.35 16.79
C MET A 36 -7.38 18.82 16.86
N PRO A 37 -8.39 19.16 17.69
CA PRO A 37 -8.77 20.55 17.94
C PRO A 37 -7.61 21.37 18.50
N ALA A 38 -7.49 22.64 18.09
CA ALA A 38 -6.52 23.57 18.66
C ALA A 38 -6.84 23.91 20.13
N ILE A 39 -5.81 24.13 20.94
CA ILE A 39 -5.92 24.68 22.30
C ILE A 39 -5.82 26.21 22.27
N GLY A 40 -6.25 26.88 23.35
CA GLY A 40 -6.09 28.33 23.52
C GLY A 40 -4.62 28.79 23.47
N VAL A 41 -4.37 29.94 22.82
CA VAL A 41 -3.04 30.59 22.73
C VAL A 41 -3.07 31.89 23.52
N ASP A 42 -3.09 31.78 24.84
CA ASP A 42 -3.22 32.88 25.79
C ASP A 42 -1.90 33.23 26.49
N GLY A 43 -0.89 32.35 26.44
CA GLY A 43 0.33 32.49 27.20
C GLY A 43 0.19 32.10 28.68
N SER A 44 -0.90 31.44 29.06
CA SER A 44 -1.14 30.91 30.40
C SER A 44 -1.13 29.38 30.38
N ILE A 45 -0.44 28.75 31.33
CA ILE A 45 -0.45 27.29 31.42
C ILE A 45 -1.70 26.83 32.19
N GLY A 46 -2.51 25.99 31.54
CA GLY A 46 -3.71 25.40 32.12
C GLY A 46 -3.85 23.92 31.79
N GLY A 47 -4.95 23.29 32.22
CA GLY A 47 -5.22 21.87 32.00
C GLY A 47 -5.15 21.46 30.52
N GLU A 48 -5.65 22.31 29.62
CA GLU A 48 -5.58 22.05 28.17
C GLU A 48 -4.15 22.04 27.64
N SER A 49 -3.32 23.01 28.05
CA SER A 49 -1.92 23.10 27.63
C SER A 49 -1.11 21.91 28.17
N ILE A 50 -1.31 21.57 29.45
CA ILE A 50 -0.64 20.41 30.07
C ILE A 50 -1.08 19.10 29.39
N GLY A 51 -2.38 18.95 29.12
CA GLY A 51 -2.92 17.79 28.40
C GLY A 51 -2.35 17.67 26.98
N ALA A 52 -2.19 18.79 26.27
CA ALA A 52 -1.55 18.82 24.96
C ALA A 52 -0.07 18.43 25.01
N ILE A 53 0.69 18.89 26.02
CA ILE A 53 2.09 18.49 26.22
C ILE A 53 2.17 16.99 26.52
N LYS A 54 1.33 16.48 27.42
CA LYS A 54 1.28 15.05 27.74
C LYS A 54 0.97 14.20 26.51
N HIS A 55 0.00 14.61 25.70
CA HIS A 55 -0.34 13.91 24.48
C HIS A 55 0.83 13.92 23.48
N PHE A 56 1.48 15.06 23.30
CA PHE A 56 2.70 15.16 22.48
C PHE A 56 3.78 14.18 22.96
N GLN A 57 4.11 14.19 24.25
CA GLN A 57 5.14 13.31 24.81
C GLN A 57 4.78 11.82 24.67
N LYS A 58 3.52 11.45 24.95
CA LYS A 58 3.06 10.06 24.79
C LYS A 58 3.18 9.60 23.34
N THR A 59 2.77 10.43 22.38
CA THR A 59 2.83 10.08 20.95
C THR A 59 4.26 10.03 20.43
N GLN A 60 5.12 10.96 20.83
CA GLN A 60 6.51 11.02 20.33
C GLN A 60 7.43 9.98 20.99
N PHE A 61 7.20 9.64 22.26
CA PHE A 61 8.13 8.81 23.04
C PHE A 61 7.53 7.48 23.55
N GLY A 62 6.23 7.24 23.36
CA GLY A 62 5.57 6.03 23.84
C GLY A 62 5.43 5.95 25.37
N TRP A 63 5.56 7.07 26.09
CA TRP A 63 5.52 7.07 27.55
C TRP A 63 4.14 6.72 28.10
N THR A 64 4.09 5.82 29.08
CA THR A 64 2.85 5.41 29.76
C THR A 64 2.28 6.54 30.62
N ASP A 65 3.15 7.28 31.31
CA ASP A 65 2.77 8.42 32.16
C ASP A 65 3.65 9.64 31.86
N PRO A 66 3.28 10.46 30.86
CA PRO A 66 4.01 11.69 30.54
C PRO A 66 3.83 12.77 31.62
N ASP A 67 4.92 13.48 31.91
CA ASP A 67 4.97 14.48 32.99
C ASP A 67 4.21 15.79 32.65
N GLY A 68 4.00 16.09 31.36
CA GLY A 68 3.35 17.32 30.93
C GLY A 68 4.25 18.55 31.03
N ARG A 69 5.56 18.39 30.92
CA ARG A 69 6.56 19.46 31.05
C ARG A 69 7.56 19.48 29.88
N ILE A 70 7.95 20.69 29.46
CA ILE A 70 8.95 20.96 28.42
C ILE A 70 10.07 21.80 29.04
N ASP A 71 11.25 21.21 29.20
CA ASP A 71 12.43 21.90 29.72
C ASP A 71 13.32 22.50 28.61
N PRO A 72 14.05 23.61 28.86
CA PRO A 72 14.91 24.29 27.89
C PRO A 72 15.94 23.45 27.13
N GLN A 73 16.36 22.33 27.72
CA GLN A 73 17.32 21.39 27.10
C GLN A 73 16.74 19.97 26.98
N GLY A 74 15.44 19.81 27.29
CA GLY A 74 14.76 18.53 27.34
C GLY A 74 14.43 17.97 25.96
N ASN A 75 14.21 16.65 25.92
CA ASN A 75 13.85 15.93 24.69
C ASN A 75 12.54 16.43 24.09
N SER A 76 11.56 16.83 24.91
CA SER A 76 10.30 17.41 24.44
C SER A 76 10.53 18.65 23.59
N LEU A 77 11.38 19.59 24.04
CA LEU A 77 11.66 20.82 23.29
C LEU A 77 12.42 20.51 22.01
N LYS A 78 13.42 19.63 22.07
CA LYS A 78 14.20 19.21 20.90
C LYS A 78 13.29 18.61 19.82
N ASN A 79 12.38 17.70 20.18
CA ASN A 79 11.46 17.08 19.22
C ASN A 79 10.40 18.06 18.72
N LEU A 80 9.91 18.95 19.58
CA LEU A 80 8.97 19.98 19.15
C LEU A 80 9.65 20.95 18.18
N ASN A 81 10.89 21.34 18.43
CA ASN A 81 11.69 22.14 17.50
C ASN A 81 11.97 21.38 16.22
N ALA A 82 12.40 20.12 16.28
CA ALA A 82 12.60 19.28 15.10
C ALA A 82 11.31 19.14 14.27
N PHE A 83 10.14 19.11 14.90
CA PHE A 83 8.86 19.15 14.19
C PHE A 83 8.64 20.50 13.47
N LEU A 84 9.03 21.62 14.08
CA LEU A 84 8.85 22.98 13.54
C LEU A 84 9.94 23.42 12.55
N THR A 85 11.14 22.86 12.66
CA THR A 85 12.31 23.15 11.82
C THR A 85 12.52 22.08 10.77
N GLY A 86 12.08 20.87 11.05
CA GLY A 86 11.92 19.81 10.09
C GLY A 86 10.79 20.10 9.10
N PRO A 87 10.59 19.18 8.17
CA PRO A 87 9.83 19.44 6.95
C PRO A 87 8.35 19.76 7.11
N THR A 88 7.78 19.53 8.30
CA THR A 88 6.44 20.01 8.65
C THR A 88 6.31 21.55 8.66
N ARG A 89 7.40 22.30 8.43
CA ARG A 89 7.35 23.73 8.07
C ARG A 89 6.36 24.04 6.93
N ARG A 90 5.96 23.06 6.13
CA ARG A 90 5.25 23.23 4.84
C ARG A 90 3.76 22.92 4.77
N LEU A 91 3.00 22.93 5.88
CA LEU A 91 1.52 22.99 5.77
C LEU A 91 1.00 24.25 5.02
N LEU A 92 1.89 25.17 4.63
CA LEU A 92 1.59 26.38 3.86
C LEU A 92 2.33 26.48 2.52
N GLU A 93 3.17 25.51 2.15
CA GLU A 93 3.86 25.55 0.84
C GLU A 93 3.10 24.74 -0.22
N PRO A 94 3.32 25.03 -1.52
CA PRO A 94 2.65 24.30 -2.59
C PRO A 94 3.04 22.81 -2.51
N VAL A 95 2.05 21.96 -2.29
CA VAL A 95 2.21 20.51 -2.38
C VAL A 95 1.77 20.06 -3.76
N ARG A 96 2.64 19.35 -4.47
CA ARG A 96 2.28 18.69 -5.73
C ARG A 96 1.58 17.38 -5.41
N LYS A 97 0.39 17.20 -5.97
CA LYS A 97 -0.36 15.94 -5.87
C LYS A 97 -0.09 15.09 -7.10
N PHE A 98 0.54 13.95 -6.90
CA PHE A 98 0.71 12.92 -7.93
C PHE A 98 -0.42 11.92 -7.77
N ARG A 99 -1.22 11.74 -8.82
CA ARG A 99 -2.34 10.81 -8.83
C ARG A 99 -2.19 9.83 -9.99
N ARG A 100 -2.22 8.53 -9.68
CA ARG A 100 -2.28 7.46 -10.68
C ARG A 100 -3.24 6.37 -10.18
N GLY A 101 -4.41 6.31 -10.80
CA GLY A 101 -5.52 5.48 -10.31
C GLY A 101 -5.95 5.88 -8.89
N VAL A 102 -5.90 4.91 -7.96
CA VAL A 102 -6.23 5.09 -6.54
C VAL A 102 -5.06 5.66 -5.73
N LEU A 103 -3.83 5.62 -6.25
CA LEU A 103 -2.66 6.12 -5.55
C LEU A 103 -2.63 7.64 -5.65
N THR A 104 -2.66 8.29 -4.49
CA THR A 104 -2.45 9.73 -4.37
C THR A 104 -1.31 9.98 -3.41
N ILE A 105 -0.33 10.76 -3.85
CA ILE A 105 0.86 11.10 -3.08
C ILE A 105 1.04 12.61 -3.11
N GLU A 106 1.38 13.14 -1.95
CA GLU A 106 1.66 14.54 -1.72
C GLU A 106 3.17 14.70 -1.59
N MET A 107 3.76 15.49 -2.47
CA MET A 107 5.19 15.75 -2.53
C MET A 107 5.44 17.25 -2.48
N GLY A 108 6.40 17.69 -1.68
CA GLY A 108 6.85 19.08 -1.65
C GLY A 108 7.45 19.52 -2.98
N ASP A 109 7.51 20.83 -3.21
CA ASP A 109 8.21 21.41 -4.37
C ASP A 109 9.74 21.13 -4.36
N ASP A 110 10.27 20.69 -3.22
CA ASP A 110 11.65 20.22 -3.03
C ASP A 110 11.81 18.71 -3.25
N GLY A 111 10.78 18.03 -3.74
CA GLY A 111 10.80 16.58 -3.91
C GLY A 111 10.56 15.79 -2.63
N GLU A 112 10.31 16.43 -1.50
CA GLU A 112 10.08 15.72 -0.24
C GLU A 112 8.77 14.96 -0.21
N ILE A 113 8.80 13.78 0.40
CA ILE A 113 7.66 12.90 0.65
C ILE A 113 7.71 12.46 2.11
N VAL A 114 6.66 12.76 2.87
CA VAL A 114 6.50 12.28 4.25
C VAL A 114 5.83 10.91 4.23
N VAL A 115 6.51 9.92 4.78
CA VAL A 115 6.03 8.53 4.79
C VAL A 115 4.81 8.37 5.70
N ARG A 116 3.69 7.87 5.15
CA ARG A 116 2.47 7.61 5.91
C ARG A 116 2.36 6.15 6.36
N PRO A 117 1.51 5.84 7.35
CA PRO A 117 1.20 4.45 7.68
C PRO A 117 0.72 3.67 6.45
N GLY A 118 1.37 2.53 6.18
CA GLY A 118 1.05 1.69 5.04
C GLY A 118 1.66 2.13 3.71
N ASP A 119 2.59 3.09 3.69
CA ASP A 119 3.36 3.41 2.49
C ASP A 119 4.59 2.50 2.32
N TRP A 120 4.98 2.26 1.08
CA TRP A 120 6.18 1.48 0.71
C TRP A 120 6.87 2.13 -0.51
N PRO A 121 8.17 1.89 -0.76
CA PRO A 121 8.92 2.65 -1.78
C PRO A 121 8.33 2.58 -3.20
N SER A 122 7.88 1.40 -3.65
CA SER A 122 7.32 1.26 -4.99
C SER A 122 5.99 1.98 -5.17
N ARG A 123 5.24 2.28 -4.08
CA ARG A 123 4.04 3.13 -4.13
C ARG A 123 4.37 4.52 -4.68
N TYR A 124 5.44 5.12 -4.17
CA TYR A 124 5.92 6.42 -4.64
C TYR A 124 6.36 6.38 -6.09
N ALA A 125 7.10 5.33 -6.46
CA ALA A 125 7.57 5.13 -7.82
C ALA A 125 6.40 4.99 -8.83
N ILE A 126 5.36 4.22 -8.49
CA ILE A 126 4.16 4.08 -9.33
C ILE A 126 3.44 5.42 -9.46
N ALA A 127 3.19 6.13 -8.36
CA ALA A 127 2.40 7.36 -8.42
C ALA A 127 3.12 8.47 -9.21
N ILE A 128 4.43 8.64 -9.00
CA ILE A 128 5.23 9.70 -9.61
C ILE A 128 5.62 9.33 -11.04
N TYR A 129 6.12 8.12 -11.25
CA TYR A 129 6.72 7.72 -12.52
C TYR A 129 5.89 6.73 -13.33
N GLY A 130 4.93 6.05 -12.71
CA GLY A 130 4.23 4.95 -13.37
C GLY A 130 4.99 3.65 -13.43
N ASN A 131 6.17 3.60 -12.81
CA ASN A 131 7.05 2.45 -12.84
C ASN A 131 7.38 2.05 -11.40
N PRO A 132 6.96 0.86 -10.92
CA PRO A 132 7.20 0.42 -9.55
C PRO A 132 8.68 0.20 -9.23
N PHE A 133 9.55 0.08 -10.22
CA PHE A 133 10.99 -0.20 -10.05
C PHE A 133 11.85 1.07 -9.99
N LYS A 134 11.27 2.24 -10.25
CA LYS A 134 11.95 3.55 -10.11
C LYS A 134 12.09 4.01 -8.65
N PHE A 135 12.11 3.08 -7.68
CA PHE A 135 12.30 3.46 -6.27
C PHE A 135 13.76 3.85 -5.94
N ASP A 136 14.68 3.66 -6.86
CA ASP A 136 16.08 4.09 -6.76
C ASP A 136 16.28 5.60 -6.88
N THR A 137 15.25 6.32 -7.30
CA THR A 137 15.25 7.78 -7.32
C THR A 137 14.99 8.39 -5.94
N PHE A 138 14.58 7.59 -4.93
CA PHE A 138 14.31 8.12 -3.60
C PHE A 138 15.55 8.07 -2.70
N VAL A 139 15.81 9.17 -2.00
CA VAL A 139 16.94 9.32 -1.08
C VAL A 139 16.47 9.77 0.31
N ARG A 140 17.16 9.32 1.35
CA ARG A 140 17.15 9.93 2.69
C ARG A 140 18.26 10.97 2.75
N ILE A 141 17.97 12.09 3.42
CA ILE A 141 18.93 13.15 3.66
C ILE A 141 19.29 13.13 5.15
N ASP A 142 20.55 12.85 5.46
CA ASP A 142 21.09 12.93 6.82
C ASP A 142 22.28 13.91 6.81
N GLY A 143 22.00 15.17 7.15
CA GLY A 143 22.93 16.27 6.96
C GLY A 143 23.28 16.47 5.48
N GLU A 144 24.55 16.34 5.14
CA GLU A 144 25.06 16.45 3.75
C GLU A 144 25.07 15.10 3.01
N VAL A 145 24.72 14.00 3.68
CA VAL A 145 24.80 12.66 3.13
C VAL A 145 23.46 12.25 2.54
N LEU A 146 23.45 11.95 1.24
CA LEU A 146 22.32 11.36 0.55
C LEU A 146 22.44 9.83 0.54
N THR A 147 21.49 9.15 1.17
CA THR A 147 21.45 7.68 1.22
C THR A 147 20.26 7.16 0.42
N PRO A 148 20.47 6.36 -0.65
CA PRO A 148 19.36 5.77 -1.40
C PRO A 148 18.44 4.91 -0.51
N VAL A 149 17.13 4.99 -0.73
CA VAL A 149 16.10 4.20 -0.01
C VAL A 149 16.18 2.69 -0.35
N VAL A 150 17.01 2.32 -1.34
CA VAL A 150 17.05 1.00 -1.99
C VAL A 150 17.83 -0.08 -1.23
N ARG A 151 18.67 0.27 -0.25
CA ARG A 151 19.56 -0.75 0.32
C ARG A 151 18.78 -1.68 1.25
N PRO A 152 18.95 -3.02 1.14
CA PRO A 152 18.52 -3.98 2.15
C PRO A 152 18.98 -3.63 3.58
N HIS A 153 20.03 -2.82 3.70
CA HIS A 153 20.59 -2.36 4.97
C HIS A 153 20.14 -0.94 5.40
N ALA A 154 19.42 -0.19 4.56
CA ALA A 154 18.95 1.16 4.90
C ALA A 154 17.66 1.16 5.73
N GLY A 155 17.14 -0.03 6.07
CA GLY A 155 15.97 -0.23 6.92
C GLY A 155 14.64 0.05 6.20
N PRO A 156 13.54 -0.55 6.71
CA PRO A 156 12.19 -0.30 6.21
C PRO A 156 11.84 1.18 6.30
N LEU A 157 10.89 1.63 5.48
CA LEU A 157 10.38 2.98 5.61
C LEU A 157 9.80 3.19 7.01
N ARG A 158 10.16 4.29 7.66
CA ARG A 158 9.65 4.65 8.99
C ARG A 158 8.50 5.63 8.84
N ILE A 159 7.39 5.35 9.50
CA ILE A 159 6.24 6.26 9.52
C ILE A 159 6.69 7.63 10.04
N GLY A 160 6.35 8.69 9.31
CA GLY A 160 6.72 10.07 9.61
C GLY A 160 8.13 10.47 9.17
N GLU A 161 8.95 9.55 8.65
CA GLU A 161 10.23 9.94 8.06
C GLU A 161 10.01 10.69 6.75
N SER A 162 11.01 11.48 6.37
CA SER A 162 11.02 12.20 5.10
C SER A 162 12.01 11.54 4.15
N ILE A 163 11.53 11.19 2.97
CA ILE A 163 12.34 10.77 1.84
C ILE A 163 12.18 11.81 0.74
N TYR A 164 13.12 11.86 -0.20
CA TYR A 164 13.11 12.86 -1.25
C TYR A 164 13.19 12.16 -2.59
N ASP A 165 12.34 12.58 -3.52
CA ASP A 165 12.56 12.32 -4.92
C ASP A 165 13.79 13.11 -5.39
N TYR A 166 14.84 12.40 -5.74
CA TYR A 166 16.16 12.98 -5.98
C TYR A 166 16.15 13.96 -7.16
N GLU A 167 15.44 13.67 -8.25
CA GLU A 167 15.39 14.57 -9.41
C GLU A 167 14.72 15.90 -9.06
N GLN A 168 13.62 15.85 -8.31
CA GLN A 168 12.91 17.06 -7.89
C GLN A 168 13.68 17.85 -6.84
N TYR A 169 14.36 17.15 -5.92
CA TYR A 169 15.26 17.77 -4.95
C TYR A 169 16.40 18.52 -5.63
N LEU A 170 17.04 17.95 -6.66
CA LEU A 170 18.08 18.65 -7.43
C LEU A 170 17.56 19.93 -8.09
N ARG A 171 16.39 19.86 -8.75
CA ARG A 171 15.77 21.04 -9.37
C ARG A 171 15.49 22.12 -8.35
N PHE A 172 15.11 21.75 -7.14
CA PHE A 172 14.89 22.69 -6.06
C PHE A 172 16.19 23.33 -5.56
N MET A 173 17.25 22.55 -5.39
CA MET A 173 18.57 23.07 -5.00
C MET A 173 19.13 24.04 -6.04
N GLU A 174 19.02 23.69 -7.33
CA GLU A 174 19.40 24.57 -8.45
C GLU A 174 18.58 25.87 -8.44
N LYS A 175 17.25 25.77 -8.31
CA LYS A 175 16.35 26.92 -8.28
C LYS A 175 16.63 27.86 -7.10
N THR A 176 17.06 27.32 -5.96
CA THR A 176 17.37 28.08 -4.74
C THR A 176 18.83 28.49 -4.64
N ASN A 177 19.64 28.21 -5.67
CA ASN A 177 21.07 28.49 -5.72
C ASN A 177 21.83 27.89 -4.52
N GLN A 178 21.37 26.75 -4.02
CA GLN A 178 22.03 25.99 -2.96
C GLN A 178 23.01 24.99 -3.56
N PRO A 179 24.11 24.65 -2.85
CA PRO A 179 25.08 23.69 -3.32
C PRO A 179 24.42 22.33 -3.56
N VAL A 180 24.52 21.84 -4.79
CA VAL A 180 23.94 20.57 -5.20
C VAL A 180 24.75 19.43 -4.57
N PRO A 181 24.17 18.62 -3.68
CA PRO A 181 24.87 17.45 -3.14
C PRO A 181 25.19 16.49 -4.29
N LYS A 182 26.41 15.93 -4.26
CA LYS A 182 26.85 14.98 -5.28
C LYS A 182 25.85 13.85 -5.39
N LYS A 183 25.46 13.53 -6.62
CA LYS A 183 24.60 12.39 -6.91
C LYS A 183 25.17 11.17 -6.24
N PRO A 184 24.43 10.51 -5.32
CA PRO A 184 24.87 9.23 -4.83
C PRO A 184 25.07 8.36 -6.06
N THR A 185 26.27 7.81 -6.23
CA THR A 185 26.56 6.92 -7.35
C THR A 185 25.44 5.90 -7.39
N PRO A 186 24.66 5.84 -8.49
CA PRO A 186 23.59 4.86 -8.61
C PRO A 186 24.19 3.52 -8.25
N ALA A 187 23.57 2.81 -7.31
CA ALA A 187 23.95 1.42 -7.13
C ALA A 187 23.88 0.77 -8.53
N PRO A 188 24.92 0.05 -8.96
CA PRO A 188 24.82 -0.67 -10.23
C PRO A 188 23.52 -1.46 -10.21
N PRO A 189 22.78 -1.52 -11.34
CA PRO A 189 21.54 -2.28 -11.41
C PRO A 189 21.81 -3.65 -10.80
N LEU A 190 20.97 -4.04 -9.84
CA LEU A 190 21.12 -5.34 -9.22
C LEU A 190 21.19 -6.38 -10.34
N PRO A 191 22.13 -7.34 -10.30
CA PRO A 191 22.14 -8.45 -11.25
C PRO A 191 20.74 -9.05 -11.35
N LYS A 192 20.31 -9.45 -12.54
CA LYS A 192 18.94 -9.95 -12.77
C LYS A 192 18.54 -11.03 -11.75
N THR A 193 19.46 -11.93 -11.42
CA THR A 193 19.30 -12.96 -10.40
C THR A 193 19.09 -12.43 -8.97
N GLN A 194 19.65 -11.26 -8.64
CA GLN A 194 19.38 -10.57 -7.38
C GLN A 194 18.05 -9.83 -7.40
N GLN A 195 17.66 -9.23 -8.53
CA GLN A 195 16.32 -8.64 -8.69
C GLN A 195 15.24 -9.71 -8.51
N GLU A 196 15.39 -10.85 -9.18
CA GLU A 196 14.51 -12.02 -9.05
C GLU A 196 14.45 -12.50 -7.59
N LYS A 197 15.60 -12.57 -6.88
CA LYS A 197 15.63 -12.94 -5.46
C LYS A 197 15.01 -11.90 -4.53
N ILE A 198 15.10 -10.61 -4.83
CA ILE A 198 14.44 -9.56 -4.05
C ILE A 198 12.94 -9.61 -4.29
N ILE A 199 12.51 -9.77 -5.54
CA ILE A 199 11.10 -9.95 -5.87
C ILE A 199 10.58 -11.21 -5.17
N GLU A 200 11.28 -12.34 -5.31
CA GLU A 200 10.95 -13.58 -4.62
C GLU A 200 10.90 -13.39 -3.10
N ARG A 201 11.86 -12.66 -2.51
CA ARG A 201 11.88 -12.35 -1.08
C ARG A 201 10.71 -11.46 -0.66
N VAL A 202 10.41 -10.38 -1.37
CA VAL A 202 9.27 -9.49 -1.10
C VAL A 202 7.97 -10.28 -1.22
N LEU A 203 7.84 -11.13 -2.24
CA LEU A 203 6.71 -12.05 -2.39
C LEU A 203 6.62 -13.05 -1.23
N GLN A 204 7.75 -13.51 -0.70
CA GLN A 204 7.81 -14.44 0.44
C GLN A 204 7.57 -13.76 1.79
N GLU A 205 8.16 -12.61 2.05
CA GLU A 205 8.18 -11.90 3.33
C GLU A 205 6.92 -11.04 3.51
N ASP A 206 6.58 -10.23 2.51
CA ASP A 206 5.46 -9.29 2.60
C ASP A 206 4.12 -9.94 2.22
N TYR A 207 4.16 -11.00 1.40
CA TYR A 207 2.98 -11.61 0.81
C TYR A 207 2.84 -13.12 1.04
N ASN A 208 3.76 -13.75 1.80
CA ASN A 208 3.75 -15.18 2.16
C ASN A 208 3.67 -16.16 0.98
N ILE A 209 4.12 -15.74 -0.22
CA ILE A 209 4.12 -16.57 -1.43
C ILE A 209 5.43 -17.34 -1.49
N LYS A 210 5.39 -18.68 -1.43
CA LYS A 210 6.59 -19.55 -1.32
C LYS A 210 6.74 -20.50 -2.52
N GLY A 211 7.96 -21.00 -2.73
CA GLY A 211 8.23 -22.07 -3.70
C GLY A 211 8.05 -21.68 -5.16
N GLU A 212 7.48 -22.58 -5.98
CA GLU A 212 7.31 -22.36 -7.42
C GLU A 212 6.37 -21.19 -7.75
N GLU A 213 5.45 -20.84 -6.84
CA GLU A 213 4.56 -19.69 -6.99
C GLU A 213 5.32 -18.36 -6.94
N ALA A 214 6.33 -18.25 -6.07
CA ALA A 214 7.15 -17.04 -5.95
C ALA A 214 8.06 -16.87 -7.17
N LYS A 215 8.56 -17.97 -7.71
CA LYS A 215 9.31 -17.99 -8.98
C LYS A 215 8.42 -17.64 -10.17
N PHE A 216 7.21 -18.18 -10.23
CA PHE A 216 6.24 -17.85 -11.29
C PHE A 216 5.90 -16.35 -11.27
N ILE A 217 5.50 -15.80 -10.12
CA ILE A 217 5.19 -14.37 -10.00
C ILE A 217 6.45 -13.52 -10.20
N GLY A 218 7.62 -13.96 -9.73
CA GLY A 218 8.90 -13.29 -9.97
C GLY A 218 9.26 -13.21 -11.46
N ASN A 219 9.02 -14.29 -12.22
CA ASN A 219 9.21 -14.32 -13.66
C ASN A 219 8.22 -13.41 -14.39
N VAL A 220 6.96 -13.41 -13.96
CA VAL A 220 5.92 -12.51 -14.49
C VAL A 220 6.30 -11.05 -14.21
N VAL A 221 6.66 -10.70 -12.98
CA VAL A 221 7.04 -9.33 -12.57
C VAL A 221 8.32 -8.86 -13.28
N THR A 222 9.32 -9.73 -13.43
CA THR A 222 10.56 -9.43 -14.16
C THR A 222 10.31 -9.20 -15.64
N TYR A 223 9.43 -10.00 -16.25
CA TYR A 223 9.03 -9.83 -17.64
C TYR A 223 8.20 -8.54 -17.85
N LEU A 224 7.28 -8.25 -16.93
CA LEU A 224 6.48 -7.01 -16.95
C LEU A 224 7.33 -5.76 -16.70
N GLY A 225 8.44 -5.86 -15.96
CA GLY A 225 9.38 -4.77 -15.74
C GLY A 225 10.20 -4.36 -16.96
N TYR A 226 10.26 -5.19 -18.01
CA TYR A 226 10.89 -4.83 -19.29
C TYR A 226 10.02 -3.94 -20.18
N LEU A 227 8.73 -3.79 -19.87
CA LEU A 227 7.75 -3.14 -20.73
C LEU A 227 7.27 -1.87 -20.01
N GLY A 228 7.80 -0.74 -20.45
CA GLY A 228 7.75 0.53 -19.71
C GLY A 228 6.38 1.18 -19.52
N ASN A 229 5.26 0.57 -19.93
CA ASN A 229 3.91 1.10 -19.71
C ASN A 229 2.88 0.00 -19.37
N ALA A 230 1.92 0.34 -18.50
CA ALA A 230 0.85 -0.56 -18.09
C ALA A 230 -0.11 -1.00 -19.22
N ILE A 231 -0.07 -0.34 -20.38
CA ILE A 231 -0.84 -0.70 -21.58
C ILE A 231 -0.13 -1.80 -22.39
N ASP A 232 1.21 -1.86 -22.34
CA ASP A 232 2.03 -2.88 -23.05
C ASP A 232 2.02 -4.25 -22.34
N ILE A 233 1.48 -4.29 -21.12
CA ILE A 233 1.25 -5.50 -20.30
C ILE A 233 0.32 -6.49 -21.02
N VAL A 234 -0.63 -5.99 -21.81
CA VAL A 234 -1.58 -6.81 -22.56
C VAL A 234 -0.91 -7.41 -23.80
N ASP A 235 -0.13 -6.61 -24.54
CA ASP A 235 0.48 -7.04 -25.81
C ASP A 235 1.67 -7.98 -25.62
N ALA A 236 2.47 -7.81 -24.56
CA ALA A 236 3.63 -8.68 -24.36
C ALA A 236 3.27 -10.03 -23.71
N THR A 237 2.19 -10.10 -22.92
CA THR A 237 1.69 -11.38 -22.44
C THR A 237 1.09 -12.20 -23.59
N VAL A 238 0.61 -11.55 -24.65
CA VAL A 238 0.26 -12.21 -25.91
C VAL A 238 1.52 -12.63 -26.68
N ALA A 239 2.56 -11.77 -26.75
CA ALA A 239 3.78 -12.06 -27.51
C ALA A 239 4.61 -13.25 -26.97
N ILE A 240 4.70 -13.47 -25.64
CA ILE A 240 5.41 -14.65 -25.08
C ILE A 240 4.79 -15.98 -25.52
N PHE A 241 3.46 -16.01 -25.72
CA PHE A 241 2.73 -17.25 -25.98
C PHE A 241 2.39 -17.46 -27.47
N VAL A 242 2.72 -16.49 -28.33
CA VAL A 242 2.48 -16.54 -29.79
C VAL A 242 3.63 -17.18 -30.57
N GLU A 243 4.81 -17.39 -29.98
CA GLU A 243 5.93 -18.05 -30.67
C GLU A 243 5.87 -19.59 -30.73
N SER A 244 4.75 -20.22 -30.36
CA SER A 244 4.50 -21.62 -30.73
C SER A 244 3.47 -21.69 -31.87
N ALA A 245 3.96 -22.02 -33.06
CA ALA A 245 3.18 -22.20 -34.27
C ALA A 245 2.15 -23.33 -34.10
N LEU A 246 0.93 -23.02 -33.65
CA LEU A 246 -0.25 -23.88 -33.78
C LEU A 246 -1.55 -23.11 -33.51
N LEU A 247 -1.85 -22.15 -34.39
CA LEU A 247 -3.04 -21.29 -34.33
C LEU A 247 -4.39 -22.05 -34.42
N GLU A 248 -4.41 -23.32 -34.87
CA GLU A 248 -5.64 -24.12 -34.87
C GLU A 248 -5.86 -24.96 -33.59
N THR A 249 -4.86 -25.10 -32.72
CA THR A 249 -5.00 -25.84 -31.43
C THR A 249 -5.12 -24.90 -30.22
N ILE A 250 -4.79 -23.61 -30.40
CA ILE A 250 -4.82 -22.57 -29.37
C ILE A 250 -6.25 -22.19 -28.94
N ALA A 251 -7.25 -22.36 -29.82
CA ALA A 251 -8.67 -22.17 -29.45
C ALA A 251 -9.13 -23.16 -28.37
N THR A 252 -8.45 -24.30 -28.23
CA THR A 252 -8.77 -25.37 -27.27
C THR A 252 -7.94 -25.32 -25.99
N VAL A 253 -6.78 -24.65 -25.99
CA VAL A 253 -5.80 -24.72 -24.87
C VAL A 253 -5.45 -23.35 -24.26
N ALA A 254 -5.53 -22.23 -25.00
CA ALA A 254 -5.07 -20.92 -24.50
C ALA A 254 -6.16 -20.06 -23.86
N ALA A 255 -7.44 -20.26 -24.22
CA ALA A 255 -8.56 -19.51 -23.63
C ALA A 255 -8.66 -19.62 -22.08
N PRO A 256 -8.34 -20.78 -21.44
CA PRO A 256 -8.43 -20.89 -19.99
C PRO A 256 -7.28 -20.22 -19.23
N ILE A 257 -6.11 -19.98 -19.85
CA ILE A 257 -4.91 -19.46 -19.13
C ILE A 257 -4.90 -17.93 -19.13
N GLY A 258 -5.37 -17.29 -20.21
CA GLY A 258 -5.53 -15.83 -20.25
C GLY A 258 -6.55 -15.29 -19.23
N ILE A 259 -7.52 -16.11 -18.84
CA ILE A 259 -8.50 -15.79 -17.77
C ILE A 259 -7.79 -15.59 -16.42
N PHE A 260 -6.68 -16.30 -16.17
CA PHE A 260 -5.91 -16.15 -14.92
C PHE A 260 -4.93 -14.98 -14.92
N VAL A 261 -4.64 -14.35 -16.06
CA VAL A 261 -3.69 -13.22 -16.15
C VAL A 261 -4.42 -11.89 -15.94
N GLY A 262 -5.67 -11.76 -16.38
CA GLY A 262 -6.53 -10.60 -16.07
C GLY A 262 -6.79 -10.38 -14.57
N ILE A 263 -6.52 -11.41 -13.77
CA ILE A 263 -6.57 -11.42 -12.30
C ILE A 263 -5.44 -10.60 -11.67
N ALA A 264 -4.30 -10.40 -12.35
CA ALA A 264 -3.11 -9.77 -11.75
C ALA A 264 -3.36 -8.32 -11.28
N ASP A 265 -4.11 -7.51 -12.03
CA ASP A 265 -4.45 -6.13 -11.65
C ASP A 265 -5.45 -6.07 -10.48
N ALA A 266 -6.40 -7.00 -10.48
CA ALA A 266 -7.30 -7.20 -9.36
C ALA A 266 -6.48 -7.62 -8.11
N CYS A 267 -5.55 -8.57 -8.26
CA CYS A 267 -4.59 -9.03 -7.25
C CYS A 267 -3.75 -7.91 -6.64
N ILE A 268 -3.26 -6.96 -7.45
CA ILE A 268 -2.53 -5.78 -6.94
C ILE A 268 -3.41 -4.95 -6.00
N THR A 269 -4.72 -4.90 -6.23
CA THR A 269 -5.63 -4.19 -5.34
C THR A 269 -5.97 -4.98 -4.06
N PHE A 270 -5.83 -6.31 -4.05
CA PHE A 270 -6.11 -7.18 -2.89
C PHE A 270 -4.94 -7.29 -1.93
N VAL A 271 -3.73 -7.23 -2.47
CA VAL A 271 -2.46 -7.29 -1.74
C VAL A 271 -2.34 -6.17 -0.69
N ASN A 272 -3.03 -5.05 -0.90
CA ASN A 272 -2.96 -3.87 -0.03
C ASN A 272 -4.02 -3.83 1.09
N VAL A 273 -4.91 -4.82 1.18
CA VAL A 273 -5.89 -4.88 2.27
C VAL A 273 -5.20 -5.42 3.52
N SER A 274 -4.90 -4.54 4.48
CA SER A 274 -4.21 -4.92 5.73
C SER A 274 -5.07 -5.82 6.62
N ASP A 275 -6.40 -5.68 6.55
CA ASP A 275 -7.33 -6.50 7.33
C ASP A 275 -7.48 -7.91 6.76
N THR A 276 -7.31 -8.92 7.62
CA THR A 276 -7.34 -10.32 7.23
C THR A 276 -8.73 -10.77 6.74
N HIS A 277 -9.82 -10.26 7.33
CA HIS A 277 -11.19 -10.65 6.98
C HIS A 277 -11.63 -10.05 5.65
N ALA A 278 -11.28 -8.79 5.40
CA ALA A 278 -11.52 -8.16 4.12
C ALA A 278 -10.69 -8.82 3.00
N ARG A 279 -9.46 -9.25 3.30
CA ARG A 279 -8.65 -10.06 2.39
C ARG A 279 -9.26 -11.43 2.10
N PHE A 280 -9.81 -12.11 3.12
CA PHE A 280 -10.56 -13.35 2.94
C PHE A 280 -11.76 -13.18 2.01
N ALA A 281 -12.56 -12.13 2.24
CA ALA A 281 -13.72 -11.83 1.42
C ALA A 281 -13.32 -11.50 -0.03
N ALA A 282 -12.23 -10.75 -0.22
CA ALA A 282 -11.70 -10.43 -1.54
C ALA A 282 -11.30 -11.69 -2.33
N TYR A 283 -10.49 -12.58 -1.74
CA TYR A 283 -10.06 -13.81 -2.43
C TYR A 283 -11.23 -14.72 -2.78
N ARG A 284 -12.22 -14.89 -1.89
CA ARG A 284 -13.42 -15.67 -2.21
C ARG A 284 -14.28 -15.00 -3.28
N GLY A 285 -14.43 -13.67 -3.20
CA GLY A 285 -15.17 -12.88 -4.18
C GLY A 285 -14.59 -13.04 -5.58
N LEU A 286 -13.26 -13.06 -5.71
CA LEU A 286 -12.60 -13.33 -6.98
C LEU A 286 -12.99 -14.71 -7.55
N VAL A 287 -12.80 -15.78 -6.77
CA VAL A 287 -13.11 -17.15 -7.22
C VAL A 287 -14.59 -17.27 -7.59
N TYR A 288 -15.47 -16.67 -6.81
CA TYR A 288 -16.91 -16.71 -7.06
C TYR A 288 -17.31 -15.90 -8.29
N ALA A 289 -16.67 -14.76 -8.55
CA ALA A 289 -16.95 -13.97 -9.75
C ALA A 289 -16.59 -14.75 -11.01
N GLU A 290 -15.49 -15.49 -11.00
CA GLU A 290 -15.06 -16.33 -12.11
C GLU A 290 -16.02 -17.49 -12.36
N VAL A 291 -16.38 -18.22 -11.30
CA VAL A 291 -17.34 -19.32 -11.41
C VAL A 291 -18.69 -18.79 -11.89
N SER A 292 -19.17 -17.67 -11.34
CA SER A 292 -20.40 -17.01 -11.79
C SER A 292 -20.34 -16.64 -13.27
N TRP A 293 -19.24 -16.00 -13.69
CA TRP A 293 -19.05 -15.62 -15.08
C TRP A 293 -18.97 -16.83 -16.01
N ALA A 294 -18.31 -17.93 -15.59
CA ALA A 294 -18.22 -19.18 -16.33
C ALA A 294 -19.59 -19.81 -16.58
N LEU A 295 -20.49 -19.72 -15.60
CA LEU A 295 -21.88 -20.18 -15.71
C LEU A 295 -22.80 -19.22 -16.46
N GLY A 296 -22.32 -18.00 -16.75
CA GLY A 296 -23.15 -16.93 -17.29
C GLY A 296 -24.15 -16.35 -16.29
N HIS A 297 -23.91 -16.54 -14.99
CA HIS A 297 -24.67 -15.92 -13.91
C HIS A 297 -24.20 -14.48 -13.68
N LEU A 298 -25.01 -13.65 -13.04
CA LEU A 298 -24.63 -12.27 -12.68
C LEU A 298 -23.55 -12.26 -11.59
N SER A 299 -22.70 -11.23 -11.59
CA SER A 299 -21.70 -11.03 -10.55
C SER A 299 -22.37 -10.97 -9.16
N PRO A 300 -21.91 -11.75 -8.17
CA PRO A 300 -22.55 -11.77 -6.85
C PRO A 300 -22.32 -10.44 -6.13
N PRO A 301 -23.37 -9.62 -5.90
CA PRO A 301 -23.20 -8.25 -5.39
C PRO A 301 -22.77 -8.20 -3.93
N SER A 302 -22.90 -9.30 -3.18
CA SER A 302 -22.50 -9.41 -1.78
C SER A 302 -22.15 -10.86 -1.42
N MET A 303 -21.50 -11.06 -0.28
CA MET A 303 -21.28 -12.39 0.28
C MET A 303 -22.59 -13.14 0.51
N SER A 304 -22.56 -14.47 0.36
CA SER A 304 -23.72 -15.32 0.68
C SER A 304 -24.10 -15.19 2.16
N PRO A 305 -25.37 -15.43 2.55
CA PRO A 305 -25.78 -15.42 3.97
C PRO A 305 -24.90 -16.33 4.85
N LEU A 306 -24.49 -17.49 4.32
CA LEU A 306 -23.65 -18.46 5.00
C LEU A 306 -22.20 -17.96 5.19
N LEU A 307 -21.62 -17.35 4.16
CA LEU A 307 -20.32 -16.69 4.27
C LEU A 307 -20.37 -15.54 5.30
N ARG A 308 -21.47 -14.78 5.32
CA ARG A 308 -21.69 -13.71 6.31
C ARG A 308 -21.88 -14.26 7.72
N SER A 309 -22.57 -15.39 7.91
CA SER A 309 -22.72 -16.01 9.23
C SER A 309 -21.41 -16.54 9.79
N ASN A 310 -20.51 -17.01 8.92
CA ASN A 310 -19.14 -17.38 9.32
C ASN A 310 -18.31 -16.18 9.81
N MET A 311 -18.78 -14.95 9.56
CA MET A 311 -18.20 -13.69 10.04
C MET A 311 -19.03 -13.04 11.16
N SER A 312 -19.95 -13.78 11.78
CA SER A 312 -20.82 -13.26 12.85
C SER A 312 -20.07 -12.81 14.11
N GLY A 313 -18.89 -13.37 14.38
CA GLY A 313 -18.02 -12.95 15.48
C GLY A 313 -17.25 -11.65 15.24
N LEU A 314 -17.29 -11.09 14.04
CA LEU A 314 -16.60 -9.83 13.71
C LEU A 314 -17.40 -8.61 14.17
N SER A 315 -16.73 -7.45 14.25
CA SER A 315 -17.43 -6.17 14.43
C SER A 315 -18.28 -5.83 13.20
N ASP A 316 -19.28 -4.96 13.36
CA ASP A 316 -20.06 -4.45 12.23
C ASP A 316 -19.17 -3.74 11.19
N TYR A 317 -18.14 -3.04 11.66
CA TYR A 317 -17.17 -2.36 10.80
C TYR A 317 -16.43 -3.37 9.90
N ASP A 318 -15.89 -4.43 10.48
CA ASP A 318 -15.11 -5.45 9.74
C ASP A 318 -16.00 -6.22 8.76
N ARG A 319 -17.25 -6.54 9.14
CA ARG A 319 -18.23 -7.16 8.24
C ARG A 319 -18.55 -6.26 7.04
N ASN A 320 -18.77 -4.98 7.28
CA ASN A 320 -19.06 -4.02 6.22
C ASN A 320 -17.86 -3.84 5.29
N MET A 321 -16.65 -3.77 5.85
CA MET A 321 -15.42 -3.71 5.08
C MET A 321 -15.22 -4.97 4.23
N ALA A 322 -15.44 -6.17 4.80
CA ALA A 322 -15.36 -7.43 4.07
C ALA A 322 -16.39 -7.53 2.93
N ASN A 323 -17.64 -7.10 3.16
CA ASN A 323 -18.65 -7.02 2.10
C ASN A 323 -18.27 -6.02 1.02
N ALA A 324 -17.78 -4.83 1.40
CA ALA A 324 -17.37 -3.81 0.45
C ALA A 324 -16.23 -4.32 -0.46
N GLU A 325 -15.23 -4.99 0.11
CA GLU A 325 -14.15 -5.61 -0.65
C GLU A 325 -14.68 -6.72 -1.57
N TRP A 326 -15.55 -7.61 -1.09
CA TRP A 326 -16.20 -8.61 -1.93
C TRP A 326 -16.89 -7.98 -3.15
N SER A 327 -17.76 -7.00 -2.93
CA SER A 327 -18.51 -6.33 -4.00
C SER A 327 -17.57 -5.64 -4.99
N ARG A 328 -16.51 -4.99 -4.49
CA ARG A 328 -15.50 -4.31 -5.30
C ARG A 328 -14.73 -5.28 -6.19
N VAL A 329 -14.25 -6.38 -5.61
CA VAL A 329 -13.51 -7.44 -6.32
C VAL A 329 -14.37 -8.06 -7.41
N THR A 330 -15.56 -8.52 -7.04
CA THR A 330 -16.47 -9.24 -7.94
C THR A 330 -16.90 -8.36 -9.11
N ALA A 331 -17.18 -7.08 -8.88
CA ALA A 331 -17.49 -6.14 -9.95
C ALA A 331 -16.30 -5.93 -10.90
N ALA A 332 -15.09 -5.76 -10.37
CA ALA A 332 -13.89 -5.53 -11.17
C ALA A 332 -13.53 -6.73 -12.06
N VAL A 333 -13.53 -7.94 -11.50
CA VAL A 333 -13.28 -9.19 -12.23
C VAL A 333 -14.30 -9.35 -13.37
N TYR A 334 -15.59 -9.14 -13.06
CA TYR A 334 -16.66 -9.33 -14.04
C TYR A 334 -16.61 -8.29 -15.17
N ALA A 335 -16.35 -7.02 -14.84
CA ALA A 335 -16.16 -5.96 -15.84
C ALA A 335 -14.98 -6.29 -16.78
N ARG A 336 -13.89 -6.81 -16.23
CA ARG A 336 -12.72 -7.20 -17.02
C ARG A 336 -13.01 -8.37 -17.94
N LEU A 337 -13.59 -9.45 -17.43
CA LEU A 337 -13.95 -10.61 -18.24
C LEU A 337 -14.90 -10.22 -19.40
N ASN A 338 -15.85 -9.33 -19.15
CA ASN A 338 -16.74 -8.84 -20.21
C ASN A 338 -16.05 -7.94 -21.23
N THR A 339 -15.03 -7.19 -20.82
CA THR A 339 -14.23 -6.35 -21.73
C THR A 339 -13.33 -7.23 -22.62
N GLU A 340 -12.70 -8.25 -22.03
CA GLU A 340 -11.80 -9.17 -22.74
C GLU A 340 -12.59 -10.05 -23.72
N PHE A 341 -13.71 -10.60 -23.25
CA PHE A 341 -14.64 -11.39 -24.05
C PHE A 341 -15.83 -10.52 -24.48
N ASN A 342 -15.53 -9.49 -25.28
CA ASN A 342 -16.48 -8.45 -25.71
C ASN A 342 -17.58 -8.91 -26.67
N THR A 343 -17.54 -10.15 -27.17
CA THR A 343 -18.58 -10.71 -28.06
C THR A 343 -19.20 -11.95 -27.44
N ASP A 344 -20.48 -12.19 -27.71
CA ASP A 344 -21.21 -13.36 -27.20
C ASP A 344 -20.55 -14.68 -27.59
N GLN A 345 -20.01 -14.76 -28.82
CA GLN A 345 -19.31 -15.94 -29.28
C GLN A 345 -18.03 -16.21 -28.48
N LYS A 346 -17.20 -15.18 -28.26
CA LYS A 346 -15.98 -15.32 -27.44
C LYS A 346 -16.33 -15.71 -26.01
N ARG A 347 -17.36 -15.10 -25.41
CA ARG A 347 -17.85 -15.48 -24.07
C ARG A 347 -18.28 -16.93 -24.02
N LYS A 348 -19.11 -17.37 -24.97
CA LYS A 348 -19.62 -18.73 -25.02
C LYS A 348 -18.49 -19.77 -25.11
N VAL A 349 -17.53 -19.56 -26.00
CA VAL A 349 -16.37 -20.45 -26.15
C VAL A 349 -15.53 -20.49 -24.89
N ALA A 350 -15.20 -19.33 -24.31
CA ALA A 350 -14.40 -19.24 -23.10
C ALA A 350 -15.09 -19.89 -21.89
N ARG A 351 -16.38 -19.63 -21.69
CA ARG A 351 -17.21 -20.26 -20.64
C ARG A 351 -17.23 -21.78 -20.78
N GLN A 352 -17.48 -22.27 -22.00
CA GLN A 352 -17.52 -23.71 -22.27
C GLN A 352 -16.17 -24.38 -22.01
N ALA A 353 -15.07 -23.80 -22.48
CA ALA A 353 -13.73 -24.34 -22.26
C ALA A 353 -13.36 -24.37 -20.77
N LEU A 354 -13.69 -23.30 -20.03
CA LEU A 354 -13.44 -23.20 -18.60
C LEU A 354 -14.24 -24.25 -17.82
N MET A 355 -15.54 -24.41 -18.12
CA MET A 355 -16.38 -25.41 -17.47
C MET A 355 -15.94 -26.84 -17.80
N GLN A 356 -15.59 -27.13 -19.06
CA GLN A 356 -15.13 -28.46 -19.49
C GLN A 356 -13.88 -28.92 -18.72
N ARG A 357 -12.95 -28.00 -18.40
CA ARG A 357 -11.75 -28.30 -17.61
C ARG A 357 -12.06 -28.86 -16.22
N PHE A 358 -13.21 -28.49 -15.66
CA PHE A 358 -13.65 -28.93 -14.33
C PHE A 358 -14.80 -29.93 -14.42
N ASP A 359 -14.84 -30.73 -15.50
CA ASP A 359 -15.89 -31.73 -15.77
C ASP A 359 -17.30 -31.13 -15.75
N ASN A 360 -17.44 -29.88 -16.19
CA ASN A 360 -18.66 -29.08 -16.10
C ASN A 360 -19.23 -28.97 -14.67
N SER A 361 -18.38 -29.09 -13.64
CA SER A 361 -18.75 -28.94 -12.24
C SER A 361 -18.32 -27.57 -11.71
N PRO A 362 -19.27 -26.66 -11.45
CA PRO A 362 -18.97 -25.38 -10.79
C PRO A 362 -18.30 -25.56 -9.43
N GLN A 363 -18.66 -26.63 -8.71
CA GLN A 363 -18.11 -26.94 -7.39
C GLN A 363 -16.64 -27.34 -7.49
N LYS A 364 -16.25 -28.15 -8.49
CA LYS A 364 -14.84 -28.49 -8.75
C LYS A 364 -14.03 -27.24 -9.11
N MET A 365 -14.58 -26.38 -9.98
CA MET A 365 -13.94 -25.12 -10.36
C MET A 365 -13.75 -24.20 -9.14
N CYS A 366 -14.83 -23.96 -8.38
CA CYS A 366 -14.79 -23.13 -7.18
C CYS A 366 -13.79 -23.67 -6.15
N ARG A 367 -13.80 -24.98 -5.91
CA ARG A 367 -12.86 -25.63 -4.99
C ARG A 367 -11.42 -25.43 -5.44
N ALA A 368 -11.11 -25.70 -6.70
CA ALA A 368 -9.76 -25.54 -7.24
C ALA A 368 -9.27 -24.08 -7.11
N GLY A 369 -10.15 -23.11 -7.38
CA GLY A 369 -9.84 -21.69 -7.17
C GLY A 369 -9.57 -21.37 -5.71
N LEU A 370 -10.38 -21.87 -4.77
CA LEU A 370 -10.16 -21.65 -3.34
C LEU A 370 -8.89 -22.34 -2.82
N GLU A 371 -8.60 -23.55 -3.27
CA GLU A 371 -7.38 -24.30 -2.91
C GLU A 371 -6.11 -23.58 -3.40
N ALA A 372 -6.16 -22.92 -4.56
CA ALA A 372 -5.04 -22.13 -5.09
C ALA A 372 -4.66 -20.93 -4.17
N PHE A 373 -5.59 -20.41 -3.38
CA PHE A 373 -5.32 -19.34 -2.41
C PHE A 373 -5.02 -19.84 -0.99
N GLU A 374 -5.15 -21.15 -0.72
CA GLU A 374 -4.96 -21.71 0.62
C GLU A 374 -3.59 -21.38 1.21
N ASN A 375 -2.56 -21.41 0.37
CA ASN A 375 -1.18 -21.13 0.76
C ASN A 375 -0.94 -19.65 1.12
N LYS A 376 -1.87 -18.75 0.80
CA LYS A 376 -1.77 -17.31 1.16
C LYS A 376 -2.10 -17.02 2.62
N PHE A 377 -2.65 -18.01 3.33
CA PHE A 377 -2.98 -17.90 4.74
C PHE A 377 -1.97 -18.68 5.58
N ASP A 378 -1.54 -18.05 6.67
CA ASP A 378 -0.63 -18.67 7.63
C ASP A 378 -1.24 -19.97 8.17
N PHE A 379 -0.37 -20.93 8.50
CA PHE A 379 -0.78 -22.19 9.11
C PHE A 379 -1.56 -21.95 10.41
N GLY A 380 -2.54 -22.82 10.69
CA GLY A 380 -3.40 -22.73 11.88
C GLY A 380 -4.74 -22.03 11.62
N ALA A 381 -5.18 -21.20 12.56
CA ALA A 381 -6.56 -20.70 12.62
C ALA A 381 -7.03 -19.96 11.35
N GLN A 382 -6.15 -19.25 10.65
CA GLN A 382 -6.50 -18.56 9.40
C GLN A 382 -6.79 -19.54 8.26
N ARG A 383 -5.90 -20.52 8.05
CA ARG A 383 -6.11 -21.57 7.03
C ARG A 383 -7.30 -22.46 7.36
N ASP A 384 -7.54 -22.76 8.63
CA ASP A 384 -8.72 -23.52 9.04
C ASP A 384 -10.00 -22.72 8.77
N THR A 385 -10.01 -21.42 9.08
CA THR A 385 -11.11 -20.51 8.73
C THR A 385 -11.31 -20.39 7.22
N TRP A 386 -10.23 -20.39 6.43
CA TRP A 386 -10.30 -20.45 4.96
C TRP A 386 -11.03 -21.70 4.49
N LYS A 387 -10.66 -22.86 5.03
CA LYS A 387 -11.22 -24.18 4.68
C LYS A 387 -12.67 -24.34 5.08
N LEU A 388 -13.17 -23.62 6.09
CA LEU A 388 -14.60 -23.62 6.40
C LEU A 388 -15.44 -23.21 5.18
N GLY A 389 -14.91 -22.33 4.32
CA GLY A 389 -15.56 -21.95 3.06
C GLY A 389 -15.59 -23.04 2.00
N TYR A 390 -14.87 -24.16 2.15
CA TYR A 390 -14.92 -25.28 1.21
C TYR A 390 -16.19 -26.12 1.37
N ARG A 391 -16.89 -25.97 2.51
CA ARG A 391 -18.22 -26.55 2.71
C ARG A 391 -19.28 -25.76 1.94
N ASP A 392 -19.00 -24.48 1.74
CA ASP A 392 -19.84 -23.51 1.05
C ASP A 392 -19.30 -23.33 -0.37
N LEU A 393 -19.15 -24.42 -1.13
CA LEU A 393 -18.81 -24.28 -2.56
C LEU A 393 -19.93 -23.49 -3.24
N TYR A 394 -19.54 -22.70 -4.26
CA TYR A 394 -20.39 -21.79 -5.02
C TYR A 394 -21.90 -22.07 -4.86
N PRO A 395 -22.64 -21.25 -4.10
CA PRO A 395 -24.01 -21.56 -3.68
C PRO A 395 -24.88 -21.76 -4.93
N ASN A 396 -25.59 -22.89 -4.95
CA ASN A 396 -26.52 -23.25 -6.04
C ASN A 396 -27.56 -22.18 -6.27
#